data_AF-A0A925I140-F1
#
_entry.id   AF-A0A925I140-F1
#
_cell.length_a   1.000
_cell.length_b   1.000
_cell.length_c   1.000
_cell.angle_alpha   90.00
_cell.angle_beta   90.00
_cell.angle_gamma   90.00
#
_symmetry.space_group_name_H-M   'P 1'
#
loop_
_entity.id
_entity.type
_entity.pdbx_description
1 polymer ?
#
loop_
_entity_poly.entity_id
_entity_poly.type
_entity_poly.pdbx_seq_one_letter_code
_entity_poly.pdbx_strand_id
1 'polypeptide(L)' 'MATKPLIGINADYRGTRKEGPAVSFLQAGYYTAIMKSGGIPVIVPPMENEDDLSRVLEVLN' A
#
# COMPACT_ATOMS: atom_id res chain seq x y z
N MET A 1 -2.39 25.37 -2.70
CA MET A 1 -2.33 24.23 -1.76
C MET A 1 -1.03 23.50 -2.01
N ALA A 2 -0.26 23.18 -0.97
CA ALA A 2 0.92 22.33 -1.12
C ALA A 2 0.47 20.89 -1.45
N THR A 3 1.07 20.28 -2.46
CA THR A 3 0.84 18.87 -2.81
C THR A 3 1.39 17.99 -1.71
N LYS A 4 0.52 17.20 -1.05
CA LYS A 4 0.96 16.22 -0.06
C LYS A 4 1.71 15.09 -0.77
N PRO A 5 2.83 14.59 -0.23
CA PRO A 5 3.54 13.46 -0.82
C PRO A 5 2.70 12.18 -0.74
N LEU A 6 2.73 11.38 -1.82
CA LEU A 6 2.16 10.03 -1.85
C LEU A 6 3.21 9.05 -1.32
N ILE A 7 2.85 8.19 -0.38
CA ILE A 7 3.77 7.22 0.22
C ILE A 7 3.21 5.82 0.02
N GLY A 8 3.89 5.01 -0.79
CA GLY A 8 3.55 3.60 -1.02
C GLY A 8 3.83 2.73 0.20
N ILE A 9 2.91 1.81 0.51
CA ILE A 9 3.05 0.81 1.56
C ILE A 9 2.73 -0.56 0.98
N ASN A 10 3.67 -1.49 1.05
CA ASN A 10 3.42 -2.87 0.66
C ASN A 10 2.46 -3.52 1.65
N ALA A 11 1.39 -4.10 1.14
CA ALA A 11 0.50 -4.95 1.91
C ALA A 11 0.89 -6.42 1.74
N ASP A 12 0.75 -7.18 2.80
CA ASP A 12 0.96 -8.62 2.77
C ASP A 12 -0.29 -9.33 2.28
N TYR A 13 -0.11 -10.55 1.76
CA TYR A 13 -1.21 -11.41 1.38
C TYR A 13 -1.34 -12.60 2.32
N ARG A 14 -2.56 -12.85 2.76
CA ARG A 14 -2.94 -14.06 3.47
C ARG A 14 -3.97 -14.80 2.64
N GLY A 15 -3.60 -15.98 2.17
CA GLY A 15 -4.52 -16.85 1.43
C GLY A 15 -5.74 -17.28 2.25
N THR A 16 -6.74 -17.80 1.53
CA THR A 16 -8.00 -18.30 2.10
C THR A 16 -7.75 -19.30 3.23
N ARG A 17 -8.50 -19.16 4.33
CA ARG A 17 -8.52 -20.10 5.44
C ARG A 17 -9.96 -20.56 5.69
N LYS A 18 -10.15 -21.56 6.55
CA LYS A 18 -11.50 -21.98 7.01
C LYS A 18 -12.33 -20.80 7.56
N GLU A 19 -11.66 -19.78 8.08
CA GLU A 19 -12.23 -18.61 8.75
C GLU A 19 -12.60 -17.47 7.78
N GLY A 20 -12.26 -17.55 6.48
CA GLY A 20 -12.62 -16.48 5.54
C GLY A 20 -11.80 -16.41 4.24
N PRO A 21 -12.15 -15.45 3.36
CA PRO A 21 -11.51 -15.28 2.06
C PRO A 21 -10.05 -14.85 2.21
N ALA A 22 -9.32 -14.95 1.10
CA ALA A 22 -8.01 -14.34 1.00
C ALA A 22 -8.08 -12.82 1.20
N VAL A 23 -7.11 -12.27 1.92
CA VAL A 23 -7.07 -10.84 2.25
C VAL A 23 -5.68 -10.28 1.99
N SER A 24 -5.66 -9.03 1.54
CA SER A 24 -4.48 -8.18 1.66
C SER A 24 -4.56 -7.43 2.99
N PHE A 25 -3.48 -7.43 3.77
CA PHE A 25 -3.48 -6.87 5.11
C PHE A 25 -2.17 -6.11 5.38
N LEU A 26 -2.26 -5.09 6.24
CA LEU A 26 -1.10 -4.38 6.77
C LEU A 26 -1.38 -3.88 8.18
N GLN A 27 -0.32 -3.58 8.94
CA GLN A 27 -0.48 -3.04 10.28
C GLN A 27 -0.95 -1.57 10.22
N ALA A 28 -2.02 -1.25 10.96
CA ALA A 28 -2.64 0.08 10.94
C ALA A 28 -1.69 1.22 11.32
N GLY A 29 -0.63 0.91 12.07
CA GLY A 29 0.40 1.88 12.45
C GLY A 29 1.09 2.55 11.26
N TYR A 30 1.29 1.82 10.14
CA TYR A 30 2.00 2.35 8.97
C TYR A 30 1.24 3.50 8.31
N TYR A 31 -0.02 3.29 7.92
CA TYR A 31 -0.81 4.35 7.29
C TYR A 31 -1.12 5.48 8.29
N THR A 32 -1.26 5.15 9.58
CA THR A 32 -1.48 6.16 10.64
C THR A 32 -0.29 7.10 10.80
N ALA A 33 0.94 6.56 10.79
CA ALA A 33 2.16 7.37 10.86
C ALA A 33 2.27 8.33 9.67
N ILE A 34 2.04 7.86 8.45
CA ILE A 34 2.09 8.68 7.23
C ILE A 34 1.06 9.83 7.29
N MET A 35 -0.19 9.54 7.67
CA MET A 35 -1.21 10.57 7.81
C MET A 35 -0.85 11.62 8.86
N LYS A 36 -0.28 11.20 10.00
CA LYS A 36 0.19 12.11 11.06
C LYS A 36 1.34 13.01 10.59
N SER A 37 2.18 12.52 9.68
CA SER A 37 3.27 13.28 9.06
C SER A 37 2.82 14.18 7.90
N GLY A 38 1.52 14.20 7.57
CA GLY A 38 0.97 15.05 6.51
C GLY A 38 1.07 14.46 5.09
N GLY A 39 1.49 13.20 4.96
CA GLY A 39 1.49 12.47 3.69
C GLY A 39 0.16 11.79 3.38
N ILE A 40 0.05 11.22 2.19
CA ILE A 40 -1.09 10.41 1.75
C ILE A 40 -0.60 8.96 1.59
N PRO A 41 -1.12 8.00 2.39
CA PRO A 41 -0.74 6.60 2.24
C PRO A 41 -1.41 5.97 1.02
N VAL A 42 -0.65 5.21 0.24
CA VAL A 42 -1.12 4.42 -0.90
C VAL A 42 -0.80 2.95 -0.63
N ILE A 43 -1.82 2.11 -0.52
CA ILE A 43 -1.65 0.68 -0.26
C ILE A 43 -1.35 -0.03 -1.57
N VAL A 44 -0.20 -0.70 -1.64
CA VAL A 44 0.26 -1.47 -2.80
C VAL A 44 0.11 -2.95 -2.45
N PRO A 45 -0.82 -3.69 -3.09
CA PRO A 45 -0.92 -5.14 -2.89
C PRO A 45 0.32 -5.85 -3.47
N PRO A 46 0.53 -7.15 -3.18
CA PRO A 46 1.54 -7.93 -3.89
C PRO A 46 1.24 -7.94 -5.39
N MET A 47 2.23 -7.55 -6.20
CA MET A 47 2.15 -7.49 -7.66
C MET A 47 3.18 -8.45 -8.25
N GLU A 48 2.76 -9.31 -9.16
CA GLU A 48 3.65 -10.28 -9.82
C GLU A 48 4.31 -9.70 -11.09
N ASN A 49 3.66 -8.72 -11.73
CA ASN A 49 4.14 -8.10 -12.95
C ASN A 49 5.03 -6.89 -12.63
N GLU A 50 6.29 -6.95 -13.08
CA GLU A 50 7.28 -5.89 -12.88
C GLU A 50 6.94 -4.60 -13.63
N ASP A 51 6.34 -4.68 -14.82
CA ASP A 51 5.95 -3.49 -15.60
C ASP A 51 4.82 -2.73 -14.89
N ASP A 52 3.85 -3.46 -14.34
CA ASP A 52 2.74 -2.88 -13.58
C ASP A 52 3.26 -2.24 -12.27
N LEU A 53 4.20 -2.91 -11.58
CA LEU A 53 4.87 -2.35 -10.40
C LEU A 53 5.65 -1.08 -10.74
N SER A 54 6.39 -1.10 -11.85
CA SER A 54 7.17 0.06 -12.32
C SER A 54 6.26 1.25 -12.58
N ARG A 55 5.10 1.02 -13.21
CA ARG A 55 4.09 2.06 -13.44
C ARG A 55 3.54 2.63 -12.13
N VAL A 56 3.33 1.80 -11.11
CA VAL A 56 2.91 2.29 -9.78
C VAL A 56 4.00 3.14 -9.14
N LEU A 57 5.26 2.71 -9.20
CA LEU A 57 6.39 3.44 -8.64
C LEU A 57 6.59 4.82 -9.29
N GLU A 58 6.36 4.94 -10.60
CA GLU A 58 6.38 6.23 -11.30
C GLU A 58 5.33 7.23 -10.78
N VAL A 59 4.18 6.76 -10.29
CA VAL A 59 3.14 7.63 -9.71
C VAL A 59 3.52 8.12 -8.32
N LEU A 60 4.37 7.37 -7.60
CA LEU A 60 4.79 7.66 -6.24
C LEU A 60 6.05 8.54 -6.16
N ASN A 61 6.71 8.80 -7.28
CA ASN A 61 7.97 9.56 -7.40
C ASN A 61 7.72 11.05 -7.68
#